data_AF-A0A2D5I715-F1
#
_entry.id   AF-A0A2D5I715-F1
#
_cell.length_a   1.000
_cell.length_b   1.000
_cell.length_c   1.000
_cell.angle_alpha   90.00
_cell.angle_beta   90.00
_cell.angle_gamma   90.00
#
_symmetry.space_group_name_H-M   'P 1'
#
loop_
_entity.id
_entity.type
_entity.pdbx_description
1 polymer ?
#
loop_
_entity_poly.entity_id
_entity_poly.type
_entity_poly.pdbx_seq_one_letter_code
_entity_poly.pdbx_strand_id
1 'polypeptide(L)'
;MATQVYLIDPFAKTVTETSIDRRIGLKDIYRLMDCRLIDAVRFRDTSDVIYVDDEGLYADDQRFFKVDGVPQPLAGKALYVGTTDDGDDCAPTRTLEQVEFMIEFMPDSTEAQDPSFDIRSYSSDEELKELLEELMS
;
A
#
# COMPACT_ATOMS: atom_id res chain seq x y z
N MET A 1 26.40 3.99 -8.20
CA MET A 1 26.21 3.63 -6.78
C MET A 1 25.09 2.61 -6.73
N ALA A 2 25.23 1.58 -5.90
CA ALA A 2 24.15 0.64 -5.71
C ALA A 2 23.00 1.32 -4.93
N THR A 3 21.75 1.09 -5.33
CA THR A 3 20.57 1.59 -4.62
C THR A 3 19.98 0.44 -3.80
N GLN A 4 19.92 0.62 -2.48
CA GLN A 4 19.23 -0.29 -1.56
C GLN A 4 17.74 0.01 -1.58
N VAL A 5 16.92 -1.03 -1.55
CA VAL A 5 15.45 -0.97 -1.55
C VAL A 5 14.90 -2.09 -0.69
N TYR A 6 13.66 -1.94 -0.22
CA TYR A 6 12.97 -3.02 0.48
C TYR A 6 11.77 -3.50 -0.32
N LEU A 7 11.74 -4.80 -0.62
CA LEU A 7 10.60 -5.47 -1.24
C LEU A 7 9.67 -6.00 -0.16
N ILE A 8 8.44 -5.51 -0.15
CA ILE A 8 7.36 -5.98 0.70
C ILE A 8 6.57 -7.00 -0.12
N ASP A 9 6.55 -8.25 0.34
CA ASP A 9 5.85 -9.35 -0.32
C ASP A 9 4.74 -9.89 0.61
N PRO A 10 3.47 -9.53 0.38
CA PRO A 10 2.37 -10.00 1.22
C PRO A 10 1.97 -11.45 0.97
N PHE A 11 2.45 -12.07 -0.13
CA PHE A 11 2.26 -13.50 -0.38
C PHE A 11 3.22 -14.32 0.47
N ALA A 12 4.48 -13.90 0.57
CA ALA A 12 5.49 -14.53 1.43
C ALA A 12 5.44 -14.03 2.89
N LYS A 13 4.76 -12.91 3.15
CA LYS A 13 4.73 -12.19 4.43
C LYS A 13 6.12 -11.78 4.91
N THR A 14 6.88 -11.18 3.99
CA THR A 14 8.27 -10.76 4.24
C THR A 14 8.50 -9.33 3.80
N VAL A 15 9.38 -8.64 4.51
CA VAL A 15 10.07 -7.44 4.01
C VAL A 15 11.52 -7.86 3.76
N THR A 16 12.01 -7.69 2.55
CA THR A 16 13.35 -8.14 2.16
C THR A 16 14.17 -7.01 1.60
N GLU A 17 15.41 -6.89 2.07
CA GLU A 17 16.36 -5.94 1.52
C GLU A 17 16.97 -6.46 0.22
N THR A 18 17.07 -5.58 -0.77
CA THR A 18 17.70 -5.86 -2.06
C THR A 18 18.57 -4.67 -2.47
N SER A 19 19.69 -4.94 -3.15
CA SER A 19 20.54 -3.92 -3.75
C SER A 19 20.53 -4.02 -5.28
N ILE A 20 20.42 -2.89 -5.96
CA ILE A 20 20.58 -2.78 -7.41
C ILE A 20 21.89 -2.06 -7.66
N ASP A 21 22.85 -2.66 -8.38
CA ASP A 21 24.23 -2.15 -8.55
C ASP A 21 24.35 -0.84 -9.36
N ARG A 22 23.22 -0.24 -9.71
CA ARG A 22 23.08 1.02 -10.44
C ARG A 22 21.88 1.78 -9.91
N ARG A 23 21.69 3.01 -10.39
CA ARG A 23 20.43 3.74 -10.19
C ARG A 23 19.26 2.85 -10.63
N ILE A 24 18.29 2.70 -9.73
CA ILE A 24 17.03 2.01 -9.99
C ILE A 24 16.25 2.78 -11.07
N GLY A 25 15.61 2.04 -11.98
CA GLY A 25 14.71 2.63 -12.95
C GLY A 25 13.37 1.90 -12.95
N LEU A 26 12.38 2.49 -13.62
CA LEU A 26 11.01 1.99 -13.68
C LEU A 26 10.90 0.51 -14.08
N LYS A 27 11.73 0.04 -15.02
CA LYS A 27 11.77 -1.38 -15.43
C LYS A 27 12.23 -2.33 -14.31
N ASP A 28 13.08 -1.86 -13.40
CA ASP A 28 13.48 -2.65 -12.24
C ASP A 28 12.34 -2.74 -11.23
N ILE A 29 11.62 -1.64 -11.02
CA ILE A 29 10.46 -1.59 -10.12
C ILE A 29 9.41 -2.59 -10.59
N TYR A 30 9.01 -2.53 -11.87
CA TYR A 30 8.06 -3.49 -12.47
C TYR A 30 8.51 -4.95 -12.29
N ARG A 31 9.80 -5.23 -12.51
CA ARG A 31 10.34 -6.59 -12.38
C ARG A 31 10.36 -7.07 -10.93
N LEU A 32 10.69 -6.20 -9.98
CA LEU A 32 10.77 -6.57 -8.56
C LEU A 32 9.37 -6.81 -7.97
N MET A 33 8.41 -5.98 -8.35
CA MET A 33 7.03 -6.06 -7.88
C MET A 33 6.17 -7.06 -8.66
N ASP A 34 6.63 -7.51 -9.83
CA ASP A 34 5.87 -8.34 -10.77
C ASP A 34 4.56 -7.65 -11.23
N CYS A 35 4.65 -6.36 -11.55
CA CYS A 35 3.51 -5.53 -11.95
C CYS A 35 3.77 -4.77 -13.26
N ARG A 36 2.71 -4.17 -13.81
CA ARG A 36 2.78 -3.39 -15.07
C ARG A 36 2.62 -1.89 -14.84
N LEU A 37 1.83 -1.52 -13.84
CA LEU A 37 1.54 -0.15 -13.45
C LEU A 37 1.87 0.02 -11.98
N ILE A 38 2.27 1.24 -11.62
CA ILE A 38 2.57 1.59 -10.23
C ILE A 38 1.93 2.92 -9.89
N ASP A 39 1.56 3.05 -8.61
CA ASP A 39 1.29 4.33 -7.97
C ASP A 39 2.26 4.54 -6.79
N ALA A 40 2.39 5.77 -6.30
CA ALA A 40 3.33 6.18 -5.27
C ALA A 40 2.62 6.68 -4.01
N VAL A 41 2.73 5.92 -2.92
CA VAL A 41 2.28 6.33 -1.59
C VAL A 41 3.41 7.08 -0.90
N ARG A 42 3.18 8.36 -0.58
CA ARG A 42 4.16 9.25 0.05
C ARG A 42 3.87 9.41 1.54
N PHE A 43 4.92 9.41 2.35
CA PHE A 43 4.83 9.77 3.75
C PHE A 43 4.92 11.29 3.95
N ARG A 44 4.39 11.80 5.07
CA ARG A 44 4.46 13.23 5.40
C ARG A 44 5.74 13.62 6.13
N ASP A 45 6.36 12.67 6.80
CA ASP A 45 7.45 12.89 7.77
C ASP A 45 8.83 12.45 7.24
N THR A 46 8.89 11.92 6.02
CA THR A 46 10.14 11.49 5.36
C THR A 46 10.04 11.67 3.85
N SER A 47 11.18 11.62 3.16
CA SER A 47 11.26 11.52 1.69
C SER A 47 11.12 10.09 1.16
N ASP A 48 10.81 9.11 2.02
CA ASP A 48 10.54 7.75 1.58
C ASP A 48 9.20 7.63 0.83
N VAL A 49 9.11 6.65 -0.06
CA VAL A 49 7.96 6.35 -0.91
C VAL A 49 7.75 4.84 -0.97
N ILE A 50 6.49 4.42 -0.98
CA ILE A 50 6.10 3.05 -1.34
C ILE A 50 5.50 3.07 -2.73
N TYR A 51 6.14 2.35 -3.66
CA TYR A 51 5.51 2.01 -4.93
C TYR A 51 4.60 0.80 -4.74
N VAL A 52 3.37 0.92 -5.22
CA VAL A 52 2.33 -0.13 -5.11
C VAL A 52 1.86 -0.53 -6.50
N ASP A 53 1.39 -1.76 -6.64
CA ASP A 53 0.74 -2.22 -7.88
C ASP A 53 -0.63 -1.54 -8.04
N ASP A 54 -0.72 -0.62 -9.00
CA ASP A 54 -1.96 0.12 -9.30
C ASP A 54 -3.08 -0.82 -9.81
N GLU A 55 -2.71 -2.00 -10.33
CA GLU A 55 -3.66 -3.01 -10.78
C GLU A 55 -3.94 -4.08 -9.69
N GLY A 56 -3.37 -3.93 -8.49
CA GLY A 56 -3.40 -4.95 -7.45
C GLY A 56 -4.82 -5.34 -7.03
N LEU A 57 -5.76 -4.39 -7.03
CA LEU A 57 -7.16 -4.64 -6.66
C LEU A 57 -7.95 -5.45 -7.70
N TYR A 58 -7.44 -5.60 -8.92
CA TYR A 58 -8.12 -6.35 -9.99
C TYR A 58 -7.70 -7.83 -10.04
N ALA A 59 -6.66 -8.23 -9.29
CA ALA A 59 -6.13 -9.59 -9.34
C ALA A 59 -6.95 -10.56 -8.47
N ASP A 60 -7.22 -11.74 -9.02
CA ASP A 60 -7.73 -12.88 -8.25
C ASP A 60 -6.67 -13.36 -7.24
N ASP A 61 -7.11 -13.85 -6.08
CA ASP A 61 -6.23 -14.32 -4.99
C ASP A 61 -5.19 -13.29 -4.51
N GLN A 62 -5.53 -12.01 -4.55
CA GLN A 62 -4.66 -10.93 -4.08
C GLN A 62 -4.34 -11.06 -2.58
N ARG A 63 -3.18 -10.51 -2.17
CA ARG A 63 -2.77 -10.36 -0.77
C ARG A 63 -2.55 -8.89 -0.43
N PHE A 64 -2.80 -8.57 0.84
CA PHE A 64 -2.82 -7.21 1.34
C PHE A 64 -1.92 -7.05 2.55
N PHE A 65 -1.47 -5.83 2.76
CA PHE A 65 -0.76 -5.41 3.96
C PHE A 65 -1.14 -3.98 4.33
N LYS A 66 -1.09 -3.65 5.61
CA LYS A 66 -1.23 -2.29 6.10
C LYS A 66 0.13 -1.70 6.37
N VAL A 67 0.20 -0.37 6.29
CA VAL A 67 1.39 0.41 6.62
C VAL A 67 0.96 1.47 7.63
N ASP A 68 1.71 1.62 8.71
CA ASP A 68 1.44 2.70 9.66
C ASP A 68 1.44 4.08 8.97
N GLY A 69 0.45 4.91 9.30
CA GLY A 69 0.21 6.21 8.65
C GLY A 69 -0.44 6.16 7.26
N VAL A 70 -0.69 4.98 6.68
CA VAL A 70 -1.45 4.82 5.42
C VAL A 70 -2.87 4.34 5.74
N PRO A 71 -3.91 5.09 5.34
CA PRO A 71 -5.28 4.84 5.80
C PRO A 71 -5.90 3.55 5.25
N GLN A 72 -5.53 3.13 4.05
CA GLN A 72 -6.04 1.91 3.43
C GLN A 72 -4.96 0.82 3.33
N PRO A 73 -5.34 -0.47 3.41
CA PRO A 73 -4.46 -1.56 3.03
C PRO A 73 -3.99 -1.42 1.57
N LEU A 74 -2.78 -1.88 1.32
CA LEU A 74 -2.15 -1.89 -0.01
C LEU A 74 -2.17 -3.32 -0.56
N ALA A 75 -2.39 -3.42 -1.88
CA ALA A 75 -2.54 -4.68 -2.59
C ALA A 75 -1.27 -5.05 -3.36
N GLY A 76 -0.95 -6.34 -3.42
CA GLY A 76 0.18 -6.84 -4.19
C GLY A 76 1.54 -6.54 -3.57
N LYS A 77 2.60 -6.90 -4.28
CA LYS A 77 3.97 -6.59 -3.83
C LYS A 77 4.21 -5.09 -3.92
N ALA A 78 5.01 -4.57 -3.01
CA ALA A 78 5.35 -3.16 -2.98
C ALA A 78 6.84 -2.95 -2.81
N LEU A 79 7.34 -1.82 -3.33
CA LEU A 79 8.74 -1.44 -3.23
C LEU A 79 8.90 -0.17 -2.39
N TYR A 80 9.63 -0.28 -1.29
CA TYR A 80 9.97 0.83 -0.42
C TYR A 80 11.31 1.44 -0.86
N VAL A 81 11.30 2.74 -1.16
CA VAL A 81 12.48 3.48 -1.62
C VAL A 81 12.59 4.82 -0.89
N GLY A 82 13.78 5.41 -0.88
CA GLY A 82 13.96 6.82 -0.55
C GLY A 82 13.81 7.69 -1.80
N THR A 83 13.56 8.98 -1.63
CA THR A 83 13.67 9.96 -2.72
C THR A 83 14.60 11.11 -2.35
N THR A 84 15.32 11.62 -3.35
CA THR A 84 16.13 12.84 -3.22
C THR A 84 15.27 14.09 -3.40
N ASP A 85 15.81 15.25 -3.05
CA ASP A 85 15.14 16.55 -3.24
C ASP A 85 14.79 16.84 -4.72
N ASP A 86 15.54 16.27 -5.66
CA ASP A 86 15.30 16.36 -7.10
C ASP A 86 14.22 15.37 -7.60
N GLY A 87 13.69 14.53 -6.71
CA GLY A 87 12.66 13.53 -7.02
C GLY A 87 13.19 12.22 -7.60
N ASP A 88 14.49 11.97 -7.49
CA ASP A 88 15.10 10.73 -7.93
C ASP A 88 15.07 9.65 -6.83
N ASP A 89 14.92 8.39 -7.24
CA ASP A 89 14.96 7.25 -6.31
C ASP A 89 16.36 7.05 -5.70
N CYS A 90 16.38 6.82 -4.40
CA CYS A 90 17.58 6.56 -3.61
C CYS A 90 17.31 5.51 -2.51
N ALA A 91 18.32 5.28 -1.65
CA ALA A 91 18.15 4.37 -0.53
C ALA A 91 17.13 4.94 0.48
N PRO A 92 16.27 4.10 1.08
CA PRO A 92 15.37 4.50 2.15
C PRO A 92 16.10 5.23 3.28
N THR A 93 15.45 6.24 3.84
CA THR A 93 15.92 6.91 5.06
C THR A 93 15.58 6.08 6.30
N ARG A 94 14.48 5.33 6.29
CA ARG A 94 14.15 4.33 7.33
C ARG A 94 14.97 3.05 7.17
N THR A 95 15.33 2.44 8.30
CA THR A 95 16.00 1.14 8.32
C THR A 95 15.02 0.01 7.99
N LEU A 96 15.54 -1.15 7.58
CA LEU A 96 14.72 -2.34 7.35
C LEU A 96 13.85 -2.68 8.57
N GLU A 97 14.42 -2.66 9.78
CA GLU A 97 13.71 -2.94 11.04
C GLU A 97 12.55 -1.96 11.30
N GLN A 98 12.76 -0.66 11.01
CA GLN A 98 11.70 0.34 11.13
C GLN A 98 10.57 0.07 10.14
N VAL A 99 10.91 -0.28 8.90
CA VAL A 99 9.91 -0.63 7.88
C VAL A 99 9.16 -1.90 8.29
N GLU A 100 9.86 -2.96 8.72
CA GLU A 100 9.22 -4.18 9.23
C GLU A 100 8.23 -3.91 10.37
N PHE A 101 8.56 -3.02 11.30
CA PHE A 101 7.68 -2.64 12.40
C PHE A 101 6.41 -1.91 11.94
N MET A 102 6.46 -1.21 10.80
CA MET A 102 5.33 -0.48 10.23
C MET A 102 4.36 -1.38 9.42
N ILE A 103 4.77 -2.61 9.06
CA ILE A 103 4.01 -3.48 8.16
C ILE A 103 3.19 -4.51 8.94
N GLU A 104 1.89 -4.56 8.67
CA GLU A 104 0.97 -5.61 9.15
C GLU A 104 0.43 -6.39 7.95
N PHE A 105 0.85 -7.64 7.77
CA PHE A 105 0.32 -8.51 6.70
C PHE A 105 -1.09 -9.01 7.04
N MET A 106 -2.01 -8.89 6.08
CA MET A 106 -3.39 -9.35 6.27
C MET A 106 -3.51 -10.88 6.09
N PRO A 107 -4.55 -11.51 6.66
CA PRO A 107 -4.86 -12.91 6.40
C PRO A 107 -5.11 -13.19 4.91
N ASP A 108 -4.77 -14.40 4.48
CA ASP A 108 -4.88 -14.86 3.09
C ASP A 108 -6.31 -14.81 2.54
N SER A 109 -7.30 -15.03 3.42
CA SER A 109 -8.71 -14.89 3.14
C SER A 109 -9.22 -13.61 3.79
N THR A 110 -9.02 -12.48 3.12
CA THR A 110 -10.02 -11.43 3.27
C THR A 110 -11.04 -11.78 2.21
N GLU A 111 -12.14 -12.46 2.55
CA GLU A 111 -13.26 -12.52 1.62
C GLU A 111 -13.54 -11.07 1.26
N ALA A 112 -13.33 -10.72 -0.02
CA ALA A 112 -13.70 -9.41 -0.50
C ALA A 112 -15.18 -9.28 -0.16
N GLN A 113 -15.51 -8.39 0.77
CA GLN A 113 -16.92 -8.14 1.03
C GLN A 113 -17.50 -7.65 -0.28
N ASP A 114 -18.51 -8.35 -0.78
CA ASP A 114 -19.25 -7.87 -1.93
C ASP A 114 -19.68 -6.45 -1.62
N PRO A 115 -19.31 -5.46 -2.45
CA PRO A 115 -19.66 -4.08 -2.19
C PRO A 115 -21.19 -3.98 -2.13
N SER A 116 -21.72 -3.83 -0.93
CA SER A 116 -23.14 -3.63 -0.69
C SER A 116 -23.39 -2.14 -0.49
N PHE A 117 -24.40 -1.61 -1.15
CA PHE A 117 -24.93 -0.30 -0.86
C PHE A 117 -26.41 -0.43 -0.52
N ASP A 118 -26.89 0.37 0.43
CA ASP A 118 -28.29 0.50 0.76
C ASP A 118 -28.76 1.91 0.41
N ILE A 119 -29.91 2.03 -0.25
CA ILE A 119 -30.53 3.32 -0.58
C ILE A 119 -31.77 3.45 0.28
N ARG A 120 -31.69 4.31 1.30
CA ARG A 120 -32.82 4.63 2.16
C ARG A 120 -33.39 6.00 1.79
N SER A 121 -34.71 6.07 1.59
CA SER A 121 -35.44 7.33 1.47
C SER A 121 -35.92 7.78 2.84
N TYR A 122 -35.99 9.09 3.06
CA TYR A 122 -36.59 9.71 4.23
C TYR A 122 -37.53 10.82 3.78
N SER A 123 -38.56 11.09 4.59
CA SER A 123 -39.59 12.09 4.30
C SER A 123 -39.56 13.27 5.27
N SER A 124 -38.72 13.21 6.31
CA SER A 124 -38.52 14.29 7.29
C SER A 124 -37.09 14.30 7.84
N ASP A 125 -36.71 15.43 8.44
CA ASP A 125 -35.42 15.59 9.11
C ASP A 125 -35.30 14.70 10.37
N GLU A 126 -36.41 14.47 11.07
CA GLU A 126 -36.49 13.53 12.19
C GLU A 126 -36.21 12.08 11.75
N GLU A 127 -36.81 11.64 10.63
CA GLU A 127 -36.58 10.30 10.09
C GLU A 127 -35.12 10.12 9.61
N LEU A 128 -34.53 11.16 9.02
CA LEU A 128 -33.12 11.14 8.65
C LEU A 128 -32.20 11.01 9.88
N LYS A 129 -32.50 11.69 10.98
CA LYS A 129 -31.70 11.59 12.22
C LYS A 129 -31.75 10.19 12.81
N GLU A 130 -32.93 9.58 12.89
CA GLU A 130 -33.10 8.21 13.37
C GLU A 130 -32.31 7.21 12.51
N LEU A 131 -32.35 7.35 11.18
CA LEU A 131 -31.60 6.52 10.24
C LEU A 131 -30.08 6.67 10.42
N LEU A 132 -29.59 7.89 10.62
CA LEU A 132 -28.16 8.14 10.86
C LEU A 132 -27.70 7.58 12.21
N GLU A 133 -28.53 7.67 13.24
CA GLU A 133 -28.24 7.06 14.55
C GLU A 133 -28.13 5.53 14.46
N GLU A 134 -29.03 4.87 13.71
CA GLU A 134 -28.96 3.43 13.44
C GLU A 134 -27.70 3.02 12.67
N LEU A 135 -27.28 3.81 11.69
CA LEU A 135 -26.09 3.51 10.87
C LEU A 135 -24.76 3.76 11.59
N MET A 136 -24.76 4.60 12.63
CA MET A 136 -23.57 4.93 13.42
C MET A 136 -23.46 4.12 14.73
N SER A 137 -24.44 3.27 15.04
CA SER A 137 -24.46 2.38 16.21
C SER A 137 -23.84 1.02 15.93
#